data_AF-A0A0H3ALF1-F1
#
_entry.id   AF-A0A0H3ALF1-F1
#
_cell.length_a   1.000
_cell.length_b   1.000
_cell.length_c   1.000
_cell.angle_alpha   90.00
_cell.angle_beta   90.00
_cell.angle_gamma   90.00
#
_symmetry.space_group_name_H-M   'P 1'
#
loop_
_entity.id
_entity.type
_entity.pdbx_description
1 polymer ?
#
loop_
_entity_poly.entity_id
_entity_poly.type
_entity_poly.pdbx_seq_one_letter_code
_entity_poly.pdbx_strand_id
1 'polypeptide(L)'
;MSRGFTLIEMVITIILLGIVGLFLGNIAGQAMGIYVDTTAREALIQQGRFLTERMSRELREAVPNSVIVANGCIEFLPIVNSAIYQSLPTNTVNTLRLLPITKSIQAGERLVISPNDPAALRAALLPAAGQIAEVASTVDFTPPQDRTMVNVPLVRALCLPYSRPRIAPIFILPPWHIVTKVTASTAMQAIV
;
A
#
# COMPACT_ATOMS: atom_id res chain seq x y z
N MET A 1 8.36 82.33 0.81
CA MET A 1 7.66 82.39 -0.49
C MET A 1 7.11 81.00 -0.80
N SER A 2 5.84 80.78 -0.47
CA SER A 2 5.10 79.56 -0.78
C SER A 2 4.81 79.51 -2.28
N ARG A 3 5.61 78.74 -3.02
CA ARG A 3 5.32 78.44 -4.43
C ARG A 3 4.14 77.46 -4.45
N GLY A 4 2.97 77.95 -4.84
CA GLY A 4 1.77 77.14 -5.04
C GLY A 4 1.92 76.24 -6.26
N PHE A 5 1.34 75.03 -6.17
CA PHE A 5 1.26 74.08 -7.27
C PHE A 5 0.41 74.65 -8.40
N THR A 6 0.82 74.48 -9.65
CA THR A 6 0.02 74.95 -10.79
C THR A 6 -1.12 73.97 -11.08
N LEU A 7 -2.25 74.47 -11.56
CA LEU A 7 -3.41 73.61 -11.91
C LEU A 7 -3.01 72.53 -12.93
N ILE A 8 -2.15 72.88 -13.89
CA ILE A 8 -1.67 71.94 -14.91
C ILE A 8 -0.81 70.80 -14.33
N GLU A 9 -0.04 71.07 -13.28
CA GLU A 9 0.79 70.08 -12.62
C GLU A 9 -0.05 69.03 -11.87
N MET A 10 -1.17 69.45 -11.29
CA MET A 10 -2.16 68.54 -10.68
C MET A 10 -2.88 67.69 -11.74
N VAL A 11 -3.19 68.25 -12.91
CA VAL A 11 -3.86 67.51 -13.99
C VAL A 11 -2.95 66.42 -14.57
N ILE A 12 -1.69 66.78 -14.89
CA ILE A 12 -0.72 65.82 -15.45
C ILE A 12 -0.43 64.69 -14.47
N THR A 13 -0.31 64.98 -13.17
CA THR A 13 -0.04 63.95 -12.16
C THR A 13 -1.18 62.95 -12.01
N ILE A 14 -2.44 63.38 -12.00
CA ILE A 14 -3.60 62.46 -11.94
C ILE A 14 -3.64 61.55 -13.17
N ILE A 15 -3.35 62.09 -14.36
CA ILE A 15 -3.28 61.29 -15.60
C ILE A 15 -2.17 60.24 -15.52
N LEU A 16 -0.97 60.64 -15.09
CA LEU A 16 0.17 59.72 -14.95
C LEU A 16 -0.13 58.63 -13.92
N LEU A 17 -0.73 58.98 -12.78
CA LEU A 17 -1.13 58.00 -11.76
C LEU A 17 -2.21 57.05 -12.28
N GLY A 18 -3.14 57.52 -13.12
CA GLY A 18 -4.14 56.67 -13.76
C GLY A 18 -3.52 55.61 -14.67
N ILE A 19 -2.58 56.01 -15.53
CA ILE A 19 -1.88 55.08 -16.44
C ILE A 19 -1.08 54.04 -15.66
N VAL A 20 -0.31 54.48 -14.65
CA VAL A 20 0.50 53.59 -13.81
C VAL A 20 -0.38 52.63 -13.00
N GLY A 21 -1.48 53.13 -12.43
CA GLY A 21 -2.42 52.33 -11.65
C GLY A 21 -3.05 51.19 -12.46
N LEU A 22 -3.47 51.48 -13.71
CA LEU A 22 -4.01 50.45 -14.61
C LEU A 22 -2.96 49.40 -15.00
N PHE A 23 -1.72 49.82 -15.25
CA PHE A 23 -0.62 48.91 -15.57
C PHE A 23 -0.31 47.96 -14.41
N LEU A 24 -0.16 48.50 -13.19
CA LEU A 24 0.09 47.72 -11.98
C LEU A 24 -1.07 46.77 -11.65
N GLY A 25 -2.32 47.22 -11.83
CA GLY A 25 -3.50 46.39 -11.61
C GLY A 25 -3.52 45.15 -12.52
N ASN A 26 -3.16 45.30 -13.79
CA ASN A 26 -3.07 44.18 -14.73
C ASN A 26 -1.96 43.19 -14.35
N ILE A 27 -0.77 43.69 -13.98
CA ILE A 27 0.34 42.84 -13.54
C ILE A 27 -0.06 42.05 -12.28
N ALA A 28 -0.69 42.70 -11.30
CA ALA A 28 -1.13 42.04 -10.08
C ALA A 28 -2.15 40.93 -10.37
N GLY A 29 -3.13 41.19 -11.24
CA GLY A 29 -4.10 40.18 -11.67
C GLY A 29 -3.44 38.97 -12.35
N GLN A 30 -2.48 39.21 -13.25
CA GLN A 30 -1.72 38.15 -13.91
C GLN A 30 -0.86 37.35 -12.92
N ALA A 31 -0.21 38.01 -11.97
CA ALA A 31 0.60 37.35 -10.94
C ALA A 31 -0.26 36.41 -10.07
N MET A 32 -1.46 36.82 -9.70
CA MET A 32 -2.41 35.97 -8.96
C MET A 32 -2.88 34.78 -9.79
N GLY A 33 -3.13 34.97 -11.08
CA GLY A 33 -3.49 33.87 -12.00
C GLY A 33 -2.40 32.81 -12.11
N ILE A 34 -1.13 33.23 -12.25
CA ILE A 34 0.03 32.33 -12.26
C ILE A 34 0.14 31.57 -10.94
N TYR A 35 -0.05 32.25 -9.81
CA TYR A 35 -0.01 31.62 -8.50
C TYR A 35 -1.07 30.50 -8.35
N VAL A 36 -2.30 30.75 -8.78
CA VAL A 36 -3.36 29.71 -8.73
C VAL A 36 -3.04 28.53 -9.65
N ASP A 37 -2.54 28.76 -10.86
CA ASP A 37 -2.19 27.69 -11.79
C ASP A 37 -1.02 26.82 -11.27
N THR A 38 0.03 27.47 -10.76
CA THR A 38 1.19 26.77 -10.17
C THR A 38 0.78 25.92 -8.97
N THR A 39 -0.03 26.44 -8.06
CA THR A 39 -0.50 25.69 -6.89
C THR A 39 -1.39 24.50 -7.28
N ALA A 40 -2.29 24.64 -8.26
CA ALA A 40 -3.10 23.54 -8.77
C ALA A 40 -2.23 22.42 -9.38
N ARG A 41 -1.20 22.79 -10.15
CA ARG A 41 -0.26 21.84 -10.74
C ARG A 41 0.62 21.15 -9.68
N GLU A 42 1.09 21.89 -8.69
CA GLU A 42 1.85 21.33 -7.57
C GLU A 42 1.04 20.28 -6.80
N ALA A 43 -0.24 20.54 -6.54
CA ALA A 43 -1.12 19.59 -5.88
C ALA A 43 -1.24 18.28 -6.66
N LEU A 44 -1.42 18.34 -7.99
CA LEU A 44 -1.49 17.15 -8.84
C LEU A 44 -0.17 16.36 -8.85
N ILE A 45 0.97 17.05 -8.88
CA ILE A 45 2.30 16.41 -8.82
C ILE A 45 2.50 15.72 -7.47
N GLN A 46 2.12 16.37 -6.38
CA GLN A 46 2.22 15.79 -5.03
C GLN A 46 1.36 14.53 -4.89
N GLN A 47 0.13 14.55 -5.41
CA GLN A 47 -0.74 13.38 -5.45
C GLN A 47 -0.09 12.24 -6.24
N GLY A 48 0.43 12.50 -7.44
CA GLY A 48 1.10 11.48 -8.26
C GLY A 48 2.31 10.85 -7.57
N ARG A 49 3.13 11.65 -6.86
CA ARG A 49 4.25 11.15 -6.06
C ARG A 49 3.77 10.27 -4.91
N PHE A 50 2.79 10.73 -4.14
CA PHE A 50 2.22 9.97 -3.03
C PHE A 50 1.67 8.62 -3.49
N LEU A 51 0.93 8.58 -4.61
CA LEU A 51 0.40 7.34 -5.18
C LEU A 51 1.51 6.37 -5.56
N THR A 52 2.56 6.86 -6.20
CA THR A 52 3.70 6.03 -6.63
C THR A 52 4.43 5.44 -5.43
N GLU A 53 4.67 6.24 -4.38
CA GLU A 53 5.29 5.78 -3.13
C GLU A 53 4.42 4.76 -2.41
N ARG A 54 3.12 5.04 -2.27
CA ARG A 54 2.18 4.11 -1.64
C ARG A 54 2.09 2.80 -2.41
N MET A 55 1.95 2.87 -3.73
CA MET A 55 1.89 1.69 -4.59
C MET A 55 3.18 0.86 -4.51
N SER A 56 4.34 1.50 -4.53
CA SER A 56 5.64 0.84 -4.35
C SER A 56 5.71 0.11 -3.00
N ARG A 57 5.21 0.74 -1.92
CA ARG A 57 5.17 0.13 -0.59
C ARG A 57 4.23 -1.07 -0.52
N GLU A 58 3.01 -0.95 -1.04
CA GLU A 58 2.03 -2.05 -1.07
C GLU A 58 2.54 -3.25 -1.90
N LEU A 59 3.20 -2.99 -3.03
CA LEU A 59 3.78 -4.06 -3.86
C LEU A 59 4.99 -4.75 -3.22
N ARG A 60 5.76 -4.04 -2.40
CA ARG A 60 6.87 -4.63 -1.64
C ARG A 60 6.38 -5.56 -0.53
N GLU A 61 5.21 -5.29 0.04
CA GLU A 61 4.54 -6.11 1.06
C GLU A 61 3.61 -7.19 0.46
N ALA A 62 3.62 -7.36 -0.85
CA ALA A 62 2.89 -8.44 -1.51
C ALA A 62 3.62 -9.78 -1.38
N VAL A 63 2.86 -10.88 -1.32
CA VAL A 63 3.44 -12.23 -1.37
C VAL A 63 4.25 -12.37 -2.67
N PRO A 64 5.50 -12.87 -2.62
CA PRO A 64 6.30 -13.09 -3.81
C PRO A 64 5.56 -13.93 -4.84
N ASN A 65 5.70 -13.59 -6.13
CA ASN A 65 5.03 -14.28 -7.23
C ASN A 65 3.48 -14.27 -7.14
N SER A 66 2.89 -13.39 -6.33
CA SER A 66 1.44 -13.19 -6.31
C SER A 66 0.96 -12.08 -7.24
N VAL A 67 1.82 -11.15 -7.66
CA VAL A 67 1.39 -9.99 -8.46
C VAL A 67 0.99 -10.41 -9.88
N ILE A 68 -0.21 -10.03 -10.31
CA ILE A 68 -0.70 -10.20 -11.68
C ILE A 68 -1.29 -8.89 -12.19
N VAL A 69 -1.27 -8.72 -13.51
CA VAL A 69 -1.93 -7.61 -14.20
C VAL A 69 -3.05 -8.17 -15.05
N ALA A 70 -4.29 -7.86 -14.70
CA ALA A 70 -5.47 -8.33 -15.39
C ALA A 70 -6.53 -7.21 -15.44
N ASN A 71 -7.21 -7.07 -16.57
CA ASN A 71 -8.31 -6.11 -16.75
C ASN A 71 -7.93 -4.65 -16.38
N GLY A 72 -6.70 -4.23 -16.69
CA GLY A 72 -6.21 -2.89 -16.35
C GLY A 72 -6.01 -2.64 -14.85
N CYS A 73 -6.04 -3.70 -14.03
CA CYS A 73 -5.86 -3.65 -12.59
C CYS A 73 -4.61 -4.46 -12.21
N ILE A 74 -3.91 -3.98 -11.19
CA ILE A 74 -2.84 -4.75 -10.55
C ILE A 74 -3.47 -5.47 -9.37
N GLU A 75 -3.39 -6.80 -9.37
CA GLU A 75 -3.94 -7.64 -8.32
C GLU A 75 -2.81 -8.37 -7.61
N PHE A 76 -2.79 -8.29 -6.28
CA PHE A 76 -1.79 -8.96 -5.46
C PHE A 76 -2.39 -9.43 -4.14
N LEU A 77 -1.68 -10.33 -3.47
CA LEU A 77 -2.07 -10.84 -2.16
C LEU A 77 -1.18 -10.17 -1.09
N PRO A 78 -1.75 -9.35 -0.19
CA PRO A 78 -0.97 -8.67 0.83
C PRO A 78 -0.54 -9.64 1.95
N ILE A 79 0.65 -9.45 2.49
CA ILE A 79 1.12 -10.17 3.68
C ILE A 79 0.54 -9.49 4.91
N VAL A 80 -0.24 -10.21 5.70
CA VAL A 80 -0.80 -9.71 6.98
C VAL A 80 0.14 -10.02 8.14
N ASN A 81 0.78 -11.18 8.08
CA ASN A 81 1.70 -11.65 9.12
C ASN A 81 2.77 -12.58 8.51
N SER A 82 3.85 -12.84 9.24
CA SER A 82 4.86 -13.81 8.86
C SER A 82 5.37 -14.58 10.07
N ALA A 83 5.86 -15.79 9.82
CA ALA A 83 6.34 -16.68 10.86
C ALA A 83 7.53 -17.50 10.37
N ILE A 84 8.33 -17.98 11.31
CA ILE A 84 9.43 -18.91 11.05
C ILE A 84 9.02 -20.27 11.60
N TYR A 85 9.14 -21.34 10.80
CA TYR A 85 8.87 -22.69 11.26
C TYR A 85 10.15 -23.42 11.69
N GLN A 86 10.03 -24.40 12.59
CA GLN A 86 11.16 -25.24 12.97
C GLN A 86 11.47 -26.30 11.90
N SER A 87 10.45 -27.04 11.52
CA SER A 87 10.51 -28.11 10.54
C SER A 87 9.17 -28.15 9.80
N LEU A 88 9.24 -28.47 8.50
CA LEU A 88 8.03 -28.72 7.75
C LEU A 88 7.54 -30.14 8.08
N PRO A 89 6.24 -30.33 8.33
CA PRO A 89 5.70 -31.67 8.46
C PRO A 89 5.88 -32.40 7.12
N THR A 90 6.68 -33.48 7.15
CA THR A 90 6.91 -34.38 6.00
C THR A 90 5.82 -35.45 5.86
N ASN A 91 4.99 -35.59 6.90
CA ASN A 91 3.82 -36.48 6.97
C ASN A 91 2.55 -35.65 7.14
N THR A 92 1.38 -36.25 6.99
CA THR A 92 0.09 -35.56 7.17
C THR A 92 -0.13 -35.18 8.64
N VAL A 93 0.42 -34.04 9.05
CA VAL A 93 0.25 -33.48 10.40
C VAL A 93 -0.58 -32.20 10.28
N ASN A 94 -1.64 -32.11 11.08
CA ASN A 94 -2.53 -30.95 11.13
C ASN A 94 -2.01 -29.84 12.06
N THR A 95 -0.72 -29.86 12.43
CA THR A 95 -0.11 -28.86 13.30
C THR A 95 1.21 -28.41 12.73
N LEU A 96 1.46 -27.10 12.83
CA LEU A 96 2.70 -26.49 12.39
C LEU A 96 3.33 -25.71 13.54
N ARG A 97 4.62 -25.97 13.79
CA ARG A 97 5.38 -25.29 14.84
C ARG A 97 5.96 -24.00 14.32
N LEU A 98 5.43 -22.89 14.79
CA LEU A 98 5.75 -21.54 14.32
C LEU A 98 6.31 -20.69 15.45
N LEU A 99 7.35 -19.93 15.13
CA LEU A 99 7.78 -18.78 15.90
C LEU A 99 7.07 -17.55 15.32
N PRO A 100 6.07 -17.01 16.04
CA PRO A 100 5.30 -15.87 15.57
C PRO A 100 6.08 -14.56 15.72
N ILE A 101 5.82 -13.60 14.82
CA ILE A 101 6.37 -12.23 14.91
C ILE A 101 5.33 -11.28 15.51
N THR A 102 4.03 -11.60 15.39
CA THR A 102 2.92 -10.82 15.96
C THR A 102 2.29 -11.53 17.16
N LYS A 103 1.33 -10.87 17.81
CA LYS A 103 0.66 -11.34 19.04
C LYS A 103 -0.38 -12.44 18.81
N SER A 104 -0.92 -12.61 17.60
CA SER A 104 -1.87 -13.69 17.33
C SER A 104 -1.96 -14.04 15.84
N ILE A 105 -2.47 -15.23 15.56
CA ILE A 105 -2.88 -15.72 14.24
C ILE A 105 -4.35 -16.09 14.34
N GLN A 106 -5.19 -15.61 13.42
CA GLN A 106 -6.64 -15.81 13.46
C GLN A 106 -7.07 -17.08 12.69
N ALA A 107 -8.18 -17.68 13.11
CA ALA A 107 -8.82 -18.75 12.35
C ALA A 107 -9.19 -18.27 10.93
N GLY A 108 -8.95 -19.11 9.93
CA GLY A 108 -9.22 -18.78 8.52
C GLY A 108 -8.09 -18.03 7.81
N GLU A 109 -7.06 -17.56 8.52
CA GLU A 109 -5.84 -17.04 7.87
C GLU A 109 -5.13 -18.16 7.10
N ARG A 110 -4.52 -17.79 5.96
CA ARG A 110 -3.85 -18.76 5.09
C ARG A 110 -2.35 -18.65 5.24
N LEU A 111 -1.70 -19.75 5.57
CA LEU A 111 -0.24 -19.84 5.58
C LEU A 111 0.23 -20.31 4.22
N VAL A 112 1.20 -19.60 3.66
CA VAL A 112 1.83 -19.92 2.38
C VAL A 112 3.32 -20.14 2.58
N ILE A 113 3.81 -21.25 2.07
CA ILE A 113 5.23 -21.62 2.10
C ILE A 113 5.72 -21.72 0.65
N SER A 114 6.82 -21.02 0.35
CA SER A 114 7.47 -21.07 -0.97
C SER A 114 6.51 -20.83 -2.16
N PRO A 115 5.83 -19.66 -2.22
CA PRO A 115 4.91 -19.33 -3.30
C PRO A 115 5.63 -19.39 -4.67
N ASN A 116 5.38 -20.44 -5.46
CA ASN A 116 5.99 -20.62 -6.78
C ASN A 116 4.99 -20.69 -7.93
N ASP A 117 3.70 -20.82 -7.62
CA ASP A 117 2.63 -20.83 -8.61
C ASP A 117 1.56 -19.78 -8.23
N PRO A 118 1.40 -18.71 -9.03
CA PRO A 118 0.40 -17.66 -8.75
C PRO A 118 -1.04 -18.19 -8.79
N ALA A 119 -1.31 -19.24 -9.57
CA ALA A 119 -2.65 -19.81 -9.70
C ALA A 119 -3.02 -20.60 -8.43
N ALA A 120 -2.11 -21.40 -7.90
CA ALA A 120 -2.31 -22.12 -6.64
C ALA A 120 -2.62 -21.16 -5.47
N LEU A 121 -1.93 -20.01 -5.38
CA LEU A 121 -2.18 -19.01 -4.33
C LEU A 121 -3.63 -18.46 -4.33
N ARG A 122 -4.26 -18.44 -5.50
CA ARG A 122 -5.61 -17.93 -5.75
C ARG A 122 -6.64 -19.03 -5.98
N ALA A 123 -6.28 -20.30 -5.82
CA ALA A 123 -7.21 -21.43 -5.97
C ALA A 123 -7.93 -21.71 -4.65
N ALA A 124 -9.25 -21.92 -4.72
CA ALA A 124 -10.06 -22.27 -3.56
C ALA A 124 -9.47 -23.53 -2.92
N LEU A 125 -9.39 -23.56 -1.60
CA LEU A 125 -8.68 -24.57 -0.83
C LEU A 125 -9.31 -25.97 -1.04
N LEU A 126 -8.85 -26.67 -2.07
CA LEU A 126 -9.26 -28.00 -2.52
C LEU A 126 -8.03 -28.95 -2.51
N PRO A 127 -8.22 -30.27 -2.37
CA PRO A 127 -7.98 -31.01 -1.13
C PRO A 127 -6.57 -31.58 -0.97
N ALA A 128 -5.60 -31.22 -1.81
CA ALA A 128 -4.21 -31.65 -1.71
C ALA A 128 -3.33 -30.40 -1.60
N ALA A 129 -3.21 -29.88 -0.39
CA ALA A 129 -2.60 -28.59 -0.14
C ALA A 129 -1.08 -28.73 -0.18
N GLY A 130 -0.52 -28.42 -1.35
CA GLY A 130 0.92 -28.35 -1.55
C GLY A 130 1.54 -27.28 -0.65
N GLN A 131 1.36 -26.01 -1.03
CA GLN A 131 2.07 -24.87 -0.43
C GLN A 131 1.24 -24.01 0.51
N ILE A 132 -0.05 -24.30 0.64
CA ILE A 132 -1.01 -23.42 1.31
C ILE A 132 -1.72 -24.24 2.39
N ALA A 133 -1.83 -23.69 3.59
CA ALA A 133 -2.66 -24.24 4.66
C ALA A 133 -3.55 -23.14 5.24
N GLU A 134 -4.65 -23.54 5.87
CA GLU A 134 -5.55 -22.64 6.58
C GLU A 134 -5.48 -22.92 8.08
N VAL A 135 -5.49 -21.87 8.88
CA VAL A 135 -5.47 -21.94 10.34
C VAL A 135 -6.83 -22.40 10.85
N ALA A 136 -6.88 -23.49 11.62
CA ALA A 136 -8.12 -24.06 12.14
C ALA A 136 -8.73 -23.27 13.30
N SER A 137 -7.90 -22.68 14.15
CA SER A 137 -8.36 -21.92 15.30
C SER A 137 -7.42 -20.76 15.60
N THR A 138 -7.97 -19.66 16.10
CA THR A 138 -7.18 -18.52 16.54
C THR A 138 -6.20 -18.95 17.62
N VAL A 139 -4.94 -18.58 17.46
CA VAL A 139 -3.87 -18.82 18.43
C VAL A 139 -3.35 -17.47 18.87
N ASP A 140 -3.58 -17.15 20.14
CA ASP A 140 -3.00 -15.97 20.78
C ASP A 140 -1.65 -16.34 21.39
N PHE A 141 -0.62 -15.57 21.03
CA PHE A 141 0.70 -15.65 21.61
C PHE A 141 0.75 -14.70 22.80
N THR A 142 0.23 -15.17 23.94
CA THR A 142 0.36 -14.46 25.21
C THR A 142 1.73 -14.70 25.85
N PRO A 143 2.33 -13.69 26.52
CA PRO A 143 3.52 -13.89 27.33
C PRO A 143 3.29 -15.01 28.37
N PRO A 144 4.22 -15.95 28.54
CA PRO A 144 5.66 -15.82 28.32
C PRO A 144 6.18 -16.27 26.94
N GLN A 145 5.31 -16.53 25.96
CA GLN A 145 5.66 -17.24 24.73
C GLN A 145 6.15 -16.38 23.55
N ASP A 146 6.49 -15.10 23.77
CA ASP A 146 6.94 -14.16 22.72
C ASP A 146 8.22 -14.61 21.97
N ARG A 147 8.90 -15.67 22.44
CA ARG A 147 10.09 -16.25 21.80
C ARG A 147 10.11 -17.78 21.77
N THR A 148 8.97 -18.43 22.00
CA THR A 148 8.88 -19.90 21.96
C THR A 148 8.04 -20.34 20.77
N MET A 149 8.43 -21.45 20.14
CA MET A 149 7.66 -22.02 19.04
C MET A 149 6.33 -22.58 19.55
N VAL A 150 5.23 -22.14 18.95
CA VAL A 150 3.86 -22.53 19.29
C VAL A 150 3.28 -23.43 18.19
N ASN A 151 2.47 -24.42 18.59
CA ASN A 151 1.75 -25.28 17.66
C ASN A 151 0.51 -24.56 17.16
N VAL A 152 0.46 -24.27 15.86
CA VAL A 152 -0.73 -23.72 15.19
C VAL A 152 -1.48 -24.87 14.53
N PRO A 153 -2.76 -25.09 14.89
CA PRO A 153 -3.56 -26.12 14.25
C PRO A 153 -4.01 -25.66 12.87
N LEU A 154 -3.96 -26.58 11.92
CA LEU A 154 -4.33 -26.38 10.53
C LEU A 154 -5.64 -27.11 10.25
N VAL A 155 -6.50 -26.52 9.42
CA VAL A 155 -7.76 -27.14 8.98
C VAL A 155 -7.47 -28.46 8.27
N ARG A 156 -6.31 -28.55 7.60
CA ARG A 156 -5.83 -29.73 6.89
C ARG A 156 -4.31 -29.84 6.94
N ALA A 157 -3.82 -31.07 6.77
CA ALA A 157 -2.40 -31.35 6.70
C ALA A 157 -1.76 -30.70 5.46
N LEU A 158 -0.59 -30.09 5.67
CA LEU A 158 0.26 -29.59 4.60
C LEU A 158 1.11 -30.74 4.05
N CYS A 159 1.20 -30.88 2.73
CA CYS A 159 2.05 -31.87 2.09
C CYS A 159 2.96 -31.20 1.06
N LEU A 160 4.18 -30.89 1.46
CA LEU A 160 5.19 -30.32 0.56
C LEU A 160 6.07 -31.41 -0.02
N PRO A 161 6.42 -31.35 -1.33
CA PRO A 161 7.39 -32.26 -1.90
C PRO A 161 8.75 -32.06 -1.21
N TYR A 162 9.36 -33.16 -0.79
CA TYR A 162 10.59 -33.29 0.04
C TYR A 162 11.85 -32.57 -0.50
N SER A 163 11.81 -31.96 -1.68
CA SER A 163 13.00 -31.48 -2.40
C SER A 163 13.46 -30.06 -2.04
N ARG A 164 13.04 -29.47 -0.91
CA ARG A 164 13.31 -28.06 -0.57
C ARG A 164 14.15 -27.95 0.71
N PRO A 165 15.50 -27.96 0.63
CA PRO A 165 16.40 -27.98 1.79
C PRO A 165 16.72 -26.58 2.36
N ARG A 166 15.97 -25.52 2.02
CA ARG A 166 16.14 -24.19 2.63
C ARG A 166 14.92 -23.86 3.48
N ILE A 167 15.20 -23.33 4.68
CA ILE A 167 14.21 -22.63 5.50
C ILE A 167 13.61 -21.54 4.62
N ALA A 168 12.35 -21.71 4.24
CA ALA A 168 11.58 -20.73 3.49
C ALA A 168 10.80 -19.87 4.49
N PRO A 169 10.59 -18.58 4.22
CA PRO A 169 9.66 -17.78 5.02
C PRO A 169 8.22 -18.29 4.85
N ILE A 170 7.44 -18.24 5.93
CA ILE A 170 5.98 -18.36 5.87
C ILE A 170 5.38 -16.97 5.73
N PHE A 171 4.48 -16.84 4.76
CA PHE A 171 3.64 -15.66 4.60
C PHE A 171 2.22 -16.00 5.02
N ILE A 172 1.64 -15.17 5.89
CA ILE A 172 0.27 -15.31 6.34
C ILE A 172 -0.56 -14.28 5.58
N LEU A 173 -1.57 -14.80 4.92
CA LEU A 173 -2.51 -14.07 4.09
C LEU A 173 -3.83 -13.89 4.83
N PRO A 174 -4.60 -12.85 4.48
CA PRO A 174 -5.95 -12.70 4.99
C PRO A 174 -6.85 -13.89 4.59
N PRO A 175 -7.98 -14.09 5.28
CA PRO A 175 -8.95 -15.12 4.93
C PRO A 175 -9.44 -14.97 3.47
N TRP A 176 -9.90 -16.09 2.90
CA TRP A 176 -10.34 -16.20 1.50
C TRP A 176 -11.24 -15.02 1.12
N HIS A 177 -10.97 -14.39 -0.04
CA HIS A 177 -11.63 -13.22 -0.65
C HIS A 177 -10.95 -11.84 -0.60
N ILE A 178 -9.84 -11.65 0.13
CA ILE A 178 -9.15 -10.34 0.14
C ILE A 178 -8.01 -10.34 -0.90
N VAL A 179 -8.37 -10.07 -2.16
CA VAL A 179 -7.41 -9.72 -3.22
C VAL A 179 -7.43 -8.20 -3.34
N THR A 180 -6.29 -7.56 -3.04
CA THR A 180 -6.16 -6.11 -3.22
C THR A 180 -6.07 -5.82 -4.72
N LYS A 181 -6.99 -5.01 -5.22
CA LYS A 181 -6.98 -4.53 -6.61
C LYS A 181 -6.66 -3.04 -6.61
N VAL A 182 -5.59 -2.66 -7.27
CA VAL A 182 -5.25 -1.26 -7.48
C VAL A 182 -5.68 -0.88 -8.90
N THR A 183 -6.69 -0.03 -8.98
CA THR A 183 -7.13 0.60 -10.23
C THR A 183 -6.68 2.06 -10.25
N ALA A 184 -6.52 2.63 -11.44
CA ALA A 184 -6.18 4.05 -11.61
C ALA A 184 -7.20 4.98 -10.90
N SER A 185 -8.48 4.58 -10.82
CA SER A 185 -9.52 5.38 -10.13
C SER A 185 -9.47 5.25 -8.60
N THR A 186 -9.14 4.07 -8.08
CA THR A 186 -9.11 3.78 -6.63
C THR A 186 -7.92 4.44 -5.96
N ALA A 187 -6.79 4.57 -6.67
CA ALA A 187 -5.63 5.31 -6.21
C ALA A 187 -6.01 6.76 -5.83
N MET A 188 -6.82 7.41 -6.67
CA MET A 188 -7.26 8.80 -6.47
C MET A 188 -8.23 8.99 -5.29
N GLN A 189 -9.01 7.96 -4.92
CA GLN A 189 -9.96 8.01 -3.80
C GLN A 189 -9.31 7.83 -2.42
N ALA A 190 -8.13 7.21 -2.33
CA ALA A 190 -7.45 6.95 -1.05
C ALA A 190 -6.60 8.13 -0.54
N ILE A 191 -6.75 9.31 -1.16
CA ILE A 191 -6.07 10.57 -0.83
C ILE A 191 -7.01 11.56 -0.10
N VAL A 192 -8.33 11.36 -0.16
CA VAL A 192 -9.35 12.16 0.55
C VAL A 192 -9.69 11.48 1.87
#